data_AF-A0A9E2B6E4-F1
#
_entry.id   AF-A0A9E2B6E4-F1
#
_cell.length_a   1.000
_cell.length_b   1.000
_cell.length_c   1.000
_cell.angle_alpha   90.00
_cell.angle_beta   90.00
_cell.angle_gamma   90.00
#
_symmetry.space_group_name_H-M   'P 1'
#
loop_
_entity.id
_entity.type
_entity.pdbx_description
1 polymer ?
#
loop_
_entity_poly.entity_id
_entity_poly.type
_entity_poly.pdbx_seq_one_letter_code
_entity_poly.pdbx_strand_id
1 'polypeptide(L)' 'LDAVNSHTDLPVCAGFGVRHTDQVKLLGKHAAGVIVGSALVEKLEAGEDPAEFLSALTA' A
#
# COMPACT_ATOMS: atom_id res chain seq x y z
N LEU A 1 -8.15 6.90 8.55
CA LEU A 1 -9.25 6.21 7.85
C LEU A 1 -10.39 5.84 8.79
N ASP A 2 -10.15 5.94 10.10
CA ASP A 2 -11.08 5.70 11.19
C ASP A 2 -12.46 6.39 11.01
N ALA A 3 -12.48 7.63 10.51
CA ALA A 3 -13.75 8.33 10.22
C ALA A 3 -14.55 7.67 9.08
N VAL A 4 -13.91 7.09 8.07
CA VAL A 4 -14.61 6.35 6.99
C VAL A 4 -15.06 5.00 7.52
N ASN A 5 -14.20 4.31 8.28
CA ASN A 5 -14.51 3.03 8.92
C ASN A 5 -15.74 3.12 9.85
N SER A 6 -16.01 4.27 10.48
CA SER A 6 -17.18 4.41 11.34
C SER A 6 -18.52 4.47 10.60
N HIS A 7 -18.52 4.54 9.26
CA HIS A 7 -19.72 4.66 8.43
C HIS A 7 -20.04 3.39 7.63
N THR A 8 -19.23 2.33 7.76
CA THR A 8 -19.42 1.09 7.01
C THR A 8 -18.77 -0.10 7.71
N ASP A 9 -19.39 -1.28 7.58
CA ASP A 9 -18.80 -2.54 8.01
C ASP A 9 -17.86 -3.15 6.95
N LEU A 10 -17.76 -2.52 5.78
CA LEU A 10 -16.86 -2.98 4.72
C LEU A 10 -15.40 -2.63 5.05
N PRO A 11 -14.44 -3.52 4.73
CA PRO A 11 -13.01 -3.22 4.88
C PRO A 11 -12.59 -2.01 4.03
N VAL A 12 -12.00 -0.99 4.67
CA VAL A 12 -11.49 0.19 3.96
C VAL A 12 -9.99 0.06 3.76
N CYS A 13 -9.56 0.08 2.49
CA CYS A 13 -8.16 0.09 2.11
C CYS A 13 -7.65 1.53 1.88
N ALA A 14 -6.36 1.75 2.12
CA ALA A 14 -5.67 3.00 1.82
C ALA A 14 -4.87 2.89 0.53
N GLY A 15 -4.86 3.95 -0.28
CA GLY A 15 -3.91 4.12 -1.37
C GLY A 15 -3.38 5.56 -1.38
N PHE A 16 -2.81 5.97 -2.51
CA PHE A 16 -2.26 7.31 -2.81
C PHE A 16 -0.74 7.44 -2.56
N GLY A 17 0.05 7.05 -3.57
CA GLY A 17 1.49 7.34 -3.62
C GLY A 17 2.36 6.53 -2.64
N VAL A 18 1.90 5.36 -2.19
CA VAL A 18 2.66 4.46 -1.32
C VAL A 18 3.83 3.86 -2.10
N ARG A 19 5.05 4.01 -1.57
CA ARG A 19 6.32 3.66 -2.23
C ARG A 19 7.30 2.94 -1.30
N HIS A 20 7.10 3.07 0.01
CA HIS A 20 8.06 2.61 1.01
C HIS A 20 7.37 1.87 2.16
N THR A 21 8.11 0.97 2.81
CA THR A 21 7.63 0.10 3.88
C THR A 21 7.12 0.85 5.11
N ASP A 22 7.72 2.00 5.44
CA ASP A 22 7.28 2.87 6.52
C ASP A 22 5.88 3.45 6.26
N GLN A 23 5.58 3.84 5.02
CA GLN A 23 4.25 4.29 4.60
C GLN A 23 3.23 3.16 4.68
N VAL A 24 3.60 1.95 4.25
CA VAL A 24 2.75 0.75 4.39
C VAL A 24 2.42 0.49 5.86
N LYS A 25 3.44 0.49 6.73
CA LYS A 25 3.27 0.29 8.18
C LYS A 25 2.46 1.39 8.84
N LEU A 26 2.59 2.64 8.40
CA LEU A 26 1.81 3.76 8.92
C LEU A 26 0.34 3.66 8.54
N LEU A 27 0.05 3.40 7.26
CA LEU A 27 -1.33 3.30 6.75
C LEU A 27 -2.02 2.03 7.25
N GLY A 28 -1.31 0.91 7.33
CA GLY A 28 -1.83 -0.37 7.82
C GLY A 28 -2.32 -0.35 9.28
N LYS A 29 -1.93 0.67 10.08
CA LYS A 29 -2.50 0.88 11.42
C LYS A 29 -3.94 1.35 11.41
N HIS A 30 -4.38 1.96 10.30
CA HIS A 30 -5.70 2.61 10.18
C HIS A 30 -6.56 2.03 9.05
N ALA A 31 -6.01 1.14 8.23
CA ALA A 31 -6.65 0.58 7.04
C ALA A 31 -6.61 -0.94 7.08
N ALA A 32 -7.64 -1.59 6.53
CA ALA A 32 -7.69 -3.04 6.38
C ALA A 32 -6.67 -3.55 5.34
N GLY A 33 -6.20 -2.69 4.44
CA GLY A 33 -5.18 -2.99 3.45
C GLY A 33 -4.55 -1.73 2.86
N VAL A 34 -3.40 -1.89 2.21
CA VAL A 34 -2.66 -0.81 1.56
C VAL A 34 -2.46 -1.15 0.08
N ILE A 35 -2.75 -0.20 -0.79
CA ILE A 35 -2.71 -0.34 -2.25
C ILE A 35 -1.46 0.37 -2.78
N VAL A 36 -0.63 -0.40 -3.50
CA VAL A 36 0.61 0.07 -4.13
C VAL A 36 0.46 -0.12 -5.64
N GLY A 37 0.22 0.99 -6.35
CA GLY A 37 0.00 0.98 -7.80
C GLY A 37 1.15 1.60 -8.56
N SER A 38 1.27 2.93 -8.50
CA SER A 38 2.24 3.69 -9.31
C SER A 38 3.69 3.24 -9.10
N ALA A 39 4.10 2.97 -7.86
CA ALA A 39 5.45 2.51 -7.55
C ALA A 39 5.75 1.14 -8.18
N LEU A 40 4.76 0.24 -8.20
CA LEU A 40 4.91 -1.07 -8.84
C LEU A 40 5.03 -0.93 -10.36
N VAL A 41 4.19 -0.08 -10.98
CA VAL A 41 4.25 0.19 -12.43
C VAL A 41 5.61 0.77 -12.82
N GLU A 42 6.12 1.75 -12.07
CA GLU A 42 7.44 2.35 -12.34
C GLU A 42 8.57 1.31 -12.28
N LYS A 43 8.50 0.36 -11.34
CA LYS A 43 9.49 -0.72 -11.23
C LYS A 43 9.45 -1.68 -12.41
N LEU A 44 8.24 -2.03 -12.87
CA LEU A 44 8.04 -2.83 -14.07
C LEU A 44 8.56 -2.12 -15.32
N GLU A 45 8.28 -0.82 -15.47
CA GLU A 45 8.77 0.00 -16.59
C GLU A 45 10.29 0.15 -16.59
N ALA A 46 10.92 0.19 -15.42
CA ALA A 46 12.37 0.20 -15.26
C ALA A 46 13.03 -1.17 -15.52
N GLY A 47 12.25 -2.23 -15.73
CA GLY A 47 12.75 -3.60 -15.91
C GLY A 47 13.29 -4.23 -14.61
N GLU A 48 12.90 -3.70 -13.45
CA GLU A 48 13.25 -4.26 -12.15
C GLU A 48 12.34 -5.43 -11.78
N ASP A 49 12.77 -6.28 -10.83
CA ASP A 49 11.96 -7.41 -10.38
C ASP A 49 10.82 -6.93 -9.44
N PRO A 50 9.54 -7.05 -9.85
CA PRO A 50 8.41 -6.67 -9.00
C PRO A 50 8.33 -7.51 -7.73
N ALA A 51 8.77 -8.76 -7.74
CA ALA A 51 8.70 -9.64 -6.58
C ALA A 51 9.66 -9.17 -5.47
N GLU A 52 10.88 -8.75 -5.84
CA GLU A 52 11.85 -8.16 -4.92
C GLU A 52 11.28 -6.87 -4.29
N PHE A 53 10.73 -5.98 -5.11
CA PHE A 53 10.11 -4.74 -4.65
C PHE A 53 8.96 -4.99 -3.66
N LEU A 54 8.03 -5.88 -4.00
CA LEU A 54 6.88 -6.19 -3.13
C LEU A 54 7.32 -6.87 -1.83
N SER A 55 8.34 -7.72 -1.88
CA SER A 55 8.91 -8.36 -0.68
C SER A 55 9.50 -7.31 0.27
N ALA A 56 10.23 -6.31 -0.27
CA ALA A 56 10.78 -5.21 0.54
C ALA A 56 9.70 -4.39 1.27
N LEU A 57 8.50 -4.25 0.69
CA LEU A 57 7.37 -3.53 1.29
C LEU A 57 6.69 -4.27 2.44
N THR A 58 6.92 -5.57 2.57
CA THR A 58 6.28 -6.44 3.58
C THR A 58 7.24 -6.92 4.67
N ALA A 59 8.53 -6.58 4.54
CA ALA A 59 9.58 -6.87 5.52
C ALA A 59 9.45 -6.08 6.84
#